data_AF-A0A957HKD0-F1
#
_entry.id   AF-A0A957HKD0-F1
#
_cell.length_a   1.000
_cell.length_b   1.000
_cell.length_c   1.000
_cell.angle_alpha   90.00
_cell.angle_beta   90.00
_cell.angle_gamma   90.00
#
_symmetry.space_group_name_H-M   'P 1'
#
loop_
_entity.id
_entity.type
_entity.pdbx_description
1 polymer ?
#
loop_
_entity_poly.entity_id
_entity_poly.type
_entity_poly.pdbx_seq_one_letter_code
_entity_poly.pdbx_strand_id
1 'polypeptide(L)' 'HEWDISNLSHLGAHLIPKGQVVNRLNELDTAQEIVVQCRSGARSADIVRELQKHGFKKLWNLDGGINRWAREIEPELPTY' A
#
# COMPACT_ATOMS: atom_id res chain seq x y z
N HIS A 1 10.14 -0.77 -11.08
CA HIS A 1 11.21 0.14 -10.65
C HIS A 1 11.07 0.55 -9.19
N GLU A 2 10.04 1.29 -8.77
CA GLU A 2 9.87 1.65 -7.33
C GLU A 2 9.83 0.43 -6.39
N TRP A 3 9.04 -0.60 -6.75
CA TRP A 3 8.94 -1.84 -5.97
C TRP A 3 10.27 -2.59 -5.85
N ASP A 4 11.13 -2.50 -6.87
CA ASP A 4 12.43 -3.17 -6.89
C ASP A 4 13.45 -2.44 -5.99
N ILE A 5 13.22 -1.15 -5.70
CA ILE A 5 14.06 -0.33 -4.82
C ILE A 5 13.71 -0.60 -3.36
N SER A 6 12.43 -0.60 -3.02
CA SER A 6 11.96 -0.78 -1.65
C SER A 6 10.55 -1.34 -1.63
N ASN A 7 10.34 -2.41 -0.86
CA ASN A 7 9.05 -3.06 -0.68
C ASN A 7 9.00 -3.80 0.66
N LEU A 8 7.78 -4.12 1.11
CA LEU A 8 7.54 -4.86 2.36
C LEU A 8 7.13 -6.32 2.08
N SER A 9 7.64 -6.93 1.01
CA SER A 9 7.25 -8.30 0.61
C SER A 9 7.62 -9.35 1.66
N HIS A 10 8.70 -9.11 2.42
CA HIS A 10 9.10 -9.96 3.55
C HIS A 10 8.08 -9.95 4.71
N LEU A 11 7.20 -8.95 4.76
CA LEU A 11 6.03 -8.88 5.66
C LEU A 11 4.72 -9.29 4.97
N GLY A 12 4.79 -9.84 3.76
CA GLY A 12 3.62 -10.27 2.99
C GLY A 12 2.97 -9.18 2.13
N ALA A 13 3.61 -8.03 1.90
CA ALA A 13 3.05 -7.03 0.98
C ALA A 13 3.04 -7.53 -0.46
N HIS A 14 1.97 -7.19 -1.20
CA HIS A 14 1.79 -7.55 -2.60
C HIS A 14 1.78 -6.33 -3.51
N LEU A 15 2.37 -6.46 -4.71
CA LEU A 15 2.39 -5.39 -5.71
C LEU A 15 1.11 -5.38 -6.55
N ILE A 16 0.30 -4.33 -6.35
CA ILE A 16 -0.81 -3.98 -7.25
C ILE A 16 -0.61 -2.54 -7.74
N PRO A 17 -0.27 -2.33 -9.04
CA PRO A 17 -0.13 -0.99 -9.59
C PRO A 17 -1.44 -0.18 -9.47
N LYS A 18 -1.36 1.12 -9.13
CA LYS A 18 -2.52 2.01 -8.92
C LYS A 18 -3.60 1.88 -10.02
N GLY A 19 -3.19 1.87 -11.29
CA GLY A 19 -4.12 1.77 -12.43
C GLY A 19 -4.79 0.41 -12.64
N GLN A 20 -4.36 -0.62 -11.90
CA GLN A 20 -4.90 -1.98 -11.99
C GLN A 20 -5.79 -2.35 -10.80
N VAL A 21 -5.80 -1.54 -9.73
CA VAL A 21 -6.50 -1.88 -8.48
C VAL A 21 -7.99 -2.18 -8.71
N VAL A 22 -8.69 -1.34 -9.47
CA VAL A 22 -10.13 -1.52 -9.75
C VAL A 22 -10.41 -2.82 -10.53
N ASN A 23 -9.47 -3.25 -11.39
CA ASN A 23 -9.62 -4.48 -12.17
C ASN A 23 -9.22 -5.73 -11.39
N ARG A 24 -8.61 -5.57 -10.21
CA ARG A 24 -8.08 -6.66 -9.36
C ARG A 24 -8.73 -6.68 -7.97
N LEU A 25 -9.92 -6.08 -7.83
CA LEU A 25 -10.66 -6.03 -6.55
C LEU A 25 -10.99 -7.44 -6.02
N ASN A 26 -11.15 -8.41 -6.91
CA ASN A 26 -11.41 -9.81 -6.58
C ASN A 26 -10.23 -10.53 -5.90
N GLU A 27 -9.01 -9.95 -5.94
CA GLU A 27 -7.85 -10.47 -5.21
C GLU A 27 -7.80 -10.00 -3.76
N LEU A 28 -8.67 -9.06 -3.39
CA LEU A 28 -8.69 -8.45 -2.06
C LEU A 28 -9.82 -9.04 -1.21
N ASP A 29 -9.48 -9.57 -0.04
CA ASP A 29 -10.47 -10.08 0.90
C ASP A 29 -11.09 -8.93 1.73
N THR A 30 -12.36 -8.66 1.48
CA THR A 30 -13.14 -7.64 2.22
C THR A 30 -13.31 -7.95 3.71
N ALA A 31 -13.12 -9.18 4.15
CA ALA A 31 -13.21 -9.58 5.55
C ALA A 31 -11.95 -9.20 6.35
N GLN A 32 -10.81 -9.06 5.68
CA GLN A 32 -9.51 -8.74 6.28
C GLN A 32 -9.26 -7.24 6.36
N GLU A 33 -8.31 -6.85 7.20
CA GLU A 33 -7.77 -5.50 7.22
C GLU A 33 -6.76 -5.35 6.07
N ILE A 34 -6.87 -4.26 5.32
CA ILE A 34 -5.98 -3.97 4.20
C ILE A 34 -5.23 -2.68 4.49
N VAL A 35 -3.90 -2.79 4.58
CA VAL A 35 -3.00 -1.64 4.63
C VAL A 35 -2.51 -1.34 3.22
N VAL A 36 -2.77 -0.13 2.74
CA VAL A 36 -2.29 0.35 1.44
C VAL A 36 -1.10 1.27 1.66
N GLN A 37 -0.02 1.03 0.95
CA GLN A 37 1.19 1.86 1.01
C GLN A 37 1.66 2.29 -0.38
N CYS A 38 2.36 3.41 -0.43
CA CYS A 38 3.15 3.84 -1.56
C CYS A 38 4.41 4.56 -1.04
N ARG A 39 5.18 5.20 -1.93
CA ARG A 39 6.37 5.98 -1.56
C ARG A 39 6.18 6.94 -0.37
N SER A 40 5.14 7.79 -0.39
CA SER A 40 4.97 8.91 0.55
C SER A 40 3.58 8.98 1.22
N GLY A 41 2.73 7.98 1.02
CA GLY A 41 1.36 7.95 1.56
C GLY A 41 0.28 8.65 0.71
N ALA A 42 0.66 9.52 -0.23
CA ALA A 42 -0.32 10.29 -1.03
C ALA A 42 -1.11 9.43 -2.02
N ARG A 43 -0.43 8.57 -2.81
CA ARG A 43 -1.09 7.72 -3.82
C ARG A 43 -1.93 6.62 -3.18
N SER A 44 -1.47 6.10 -2.04
CA SER A 44 -2.19 5.08 -1.27
C SER A 44 -3.45 5.64 -0.63
N ALA A 45 -3.46 6.91 -0.20
CA ALA A 45 -4.67 7.58 0.27
C ALA A 45 -5.77 7.63 -0.81
N ASP A 46 -5.42 7.89 -2.07
CA ASP A 46 -6.38 7.85 -3.18
C ASP A 46 -6.95 6.44 -3.38
N ILE A 47 -6.10 5.41 -3.29
CA ILE A 47 -6.54 4.02 -3.42
C ILE A 47 -7.45 3.62 -2.27
N VAL A 48 -7.16 4.02 -1.03
CA VAL A 48 -8.07 3.79 0.11
C VAL A 48 -9.44 4.38 -0.18
N ARG A 49 -9.51 5.64 -0.64
CA ARG A 49 -10.78 6.28 -1.00
C ARG A 49 -11.50 5.55 -2.13
N GLU A 50 -10.75 5.02 -3.11
CA GLU A 50 -11.34 4.25 -4.19
C GLU A 50 -11.91 2.93 -3.69
N LEU A 51 -11.15 2.16 -2.91
CA LEU A 51 -11.62 0.90 -2.29
C LEU A 51 -12.85 1.12 -1.40
N GLN A 52 -12.93 2.23 -0.67
CA GLN A 52 -14.12 2.60 0.11
C GLN A 52 -15.38 2.71 -0.76
N LYS A 53 -15.28 3.27 -1.97
CA LYS A 53 -16.42 3.35 -2.91
C LYS A 53 -16.89 1.98 -3.38
N HIS A 54 -15.99 0.99 -3.40
CA HIS A 54 -16.28 -0.41 -3.73
C HIS A 54 -16.68 -1.24 -2.50
N GLY A 55 -16.97 -0.60 -1.37
CA GLY A 55 -17.56 -1.25 -0.19
C GLY A 55 -16.54 -1.85 0.79
N PHE A 56 -15.25 -1.67 0.57
CA PHE A 56 -14.22 -2.07 1.53
C PHE A 56 -14.27 -1.15 2.76
N LYS A 57 -14.31 -1.75 3.96
CA LYS A 57 -14.50 -1.01 5.22
C LYS A 57 -13.27 -0.99 6.11
N LYS A 58 -12.44 -2.03 6.04
CA LYS A 58 -11.27 -2.22 6.91
C LYS A 58 -10.00 -1.80 6.18
N LEU A 59 -9.87 -0.49 5.92
CA LEU A 59 -8.81 0.07 5.09
C LEU A 59 -7.95 1.02 5.91
N TRP A 60 -6.64 0.89 5.74
CA TRP A 60 -5.64 1.73 6.38
C TRP A 60 -4.68 2.28 5.33
N ASN A 61 -4.32 3.56 5.46
CA ASN A 61 -3.24 4.16 4.67
C ASN A 61 -1.97 4.20 5.54
N LEU A 62 -0.86 3.66 5.05
CA LEU A 62 0.42 3.78 5.73
C LEU A 62 0.88 5.25 5.69
N ASP A 63 0.80 5.93 6.82
CA ASP A 63 1.15 7.35 6.92
C ASP A 63 2.63 7.59 6.59
N GLY A 64 2.90 8.61 5.78
CA GLY A 64 4.23 8.90 5.26
C GLY A 64 4.81 7.87 4.27
N GLY A 65 4.11 6.76 4.02
CA GLY A 65 4.51 5.72 3.07
C GLY A 65 5.77 4.96 3.49
N ILE A 66 6.30 4.17 2.55
CA ILE A 66 7.47 3.32 2.79
C ILE A 66 8.73 4.13 3.13
N ASN A 67 8.84 5.39 2.71
CA ASN A 67 9.96 6.25 3.09
C ASN A 67 9.96 6.60 4.58
N ARG A 68 8.77 6.82 5.17
CA ARG A 68 8.66 7.08 6.61
C ARG A 68 8.91 5.79 7.40
N TRP A 69 8.37 4.67 6.92
CA TRP A 69 8.66 3.34 7.46
C TRP A 69 10.17 3.06 7.50
N ALA A 70 10.86 3.28 6.38
CA ALA A 70 12.30 3.10 6.30
C ALA A 70 13.03 3.98 7.33
N ARG A 71 12.64 5.25 7.51
CA ARG A 71 13.32 6.14 8.47
C ARG A 71 13.09 5.78 9.94
N GLU A 72 11.90 5.30 10.28
CA GLU A 72 11.46 5.16 11.68
C GLU A 72 11.48 3.73 12.19
N ILE A 73 11.27 2.75 11.31
CA ILE A 73 11.05 1.35 11.68
C ILE A 73 12.13 0.43 11.10
N GLU A 74 12.50 0.61 9.83
CA GLU A 74 13.41 -0.30 9.10
C GLU A 74 14.47 0.49 8.30
N PRO A 75 15.49 1.08 8.96
CA PRO A 75 16.50 1.95 8.33
C PRO A 75 17.37 1.32 7.24
N GLU A 76 17.38 0.00 7.14
CA GLU A 76 18.03 -0.76 6.07
C GLU A 76 17.29 -0.65 4.72
N LEU A 77 15.99 -0.31 4.73
CA LEU A 77 15.24 -0.12 3.50
C LEU A 77 15.66 1.18 2.80
N PRO A 78 15.93 1.16 1.48
CA PRO A 78 16.23 2.38 0.74
C PRO A 78 15.04 3.36 0.73
N THR A 79 15.32 4.64 0.96
CA THR A 79 14.37 5.74 0.71
C THR A 79 14.58 6.36 -0.67
N TYR A 80 13.52 6.77 -1.35
CA TYR A 80 13.57 7.28 -2.73
C TYR A 80 12.43 8.27 -3.09
#